data_AF-A0A452SNN3-F1
#
_entry.id   AF-A0A452SNN3-F1
#
_cell.length_a   1.000
_cell.length_b   1.000
_cell.length_c   1.000
_cell.angle_alpha   90.00
_cell.angle_beta   90.00
_cell.angle_gamma   90.00
#
_symmetry.space_group_name_H-M   'P 1'
#
loop_
_entity.id
_entity.type
_entity.pdbx_description
1 polymer ?
#
loop_
_entity_poly.entity_id
_entity_poly.type
_entity_poly.pdbx_seq_one_letter_code
_entity_poly.pdbx_strand_id
1 'polypeptide(L)'
;MAGVTGRLVRGWCLRAVRSSLQVPAQLHMSKTAMGASQKDFESAVNQMKLLKKDPGNEVKLKLYAHYKQATEGPCNTPKPAVFDLINKAKWDAWNALGNLPKETARQNYVDLVSGLSSSSDSSSQVKPEADRKQAGYETLVMTSEDGITKIMLNRPTKMNALTTQMYQEIMLALEAASKDDSTITVLTGNGSYFSSGNDLTNFVISPDELEERARRGAILLRDFVGCFIDFPKPLVAVVNGPAVGISVTILRLFDLVYASDRATFHTPFSHLGQTPEACSSYTFPSLMGPAKAAEMLIFGKKLTAAEACARGLVTEVFPDSTFQKEVWTRLKAYSKLPRNALRISKQMIRNHEKEKLHAINAEESRILQERWQSDECMNAIMNFLSRKAKL
;
A
#
# COMPACT_ATOMS: atom_id res chain seq x y z
N MET A 1 -21.80 -57.36 -30.63
CA MET A 1 -21.01 -58.46 -31.22
C MET A 1 -19.74 -57.87 -31.82
N ALA A 2 -18.59 -58.47 -31.49
CA ALA A 2 -17.29 -58.54 -32.18
C ALA A 2 -16.77 -57.39 -33.08
N GLY A 3 -15.49 -57.04 -32.91
CA GLY A 3 -14.73 -56.20 -33.86
C GLY A 3 -13.51 -55.47 -33.25
N VAL A 4 -12.46 -56.16 -32.79
CA VAL A 4 -11.17 -56.33 -33.49
C VAL A 4 -10.10 -55.26 -33.16
N THR A 5 -9.22 -55.65 -32.23
CA THR A 5 -7.73 -55.53 -32.18
C THR A 5 -6.99 -54.21 -32.45
N GLY A 6 -6.08 -53.85 -31.52
CA GLY A 6 -4.76 -53.34 -31.92
C GLY A 6 -3.93 -52.54 -30.89
N ARG A 7 -3.15 -53.24 -30.05
CA ARG A 7 -1.84 -52.83 -29.45
C ARG A 7 -1.84 -51.74 -28.36
N LEU A 8 -1.04 -51.73 -27.28
CA LEU A 8 -0.01 -52.64 -26.72
C LEU A 8 0.25 -52.17 -25.25
N VAL A 9 0.17 -53.11 -24.29
CA VAL A 9 1.10 -53.37 -23.15
C VAL A 9 1.35 -52.33 -22.02
N ARG A 10 0.98 -52.78 -20.80
CA ARG A 10 1.56 -52.62 -19.43
C ARG A 10 2.96 -51.97 -19.36
N GLY A 11 3.36 -51.15 -18.40
CA GLY A 11 3.22 -51.24 -16.94
C GLY A 11 4.62 -51.04 -16.30
N TRP A 12 4.75 -50.02 -15.44
CA TRP A 12 5.64 -49.88 -14.27
C TRP A 12 7.12 -50.33 -14.37
N CYS A 13 8.07 -49.38 -14.41
CA CYS A 13 9.02 -49.04 -13.30
C CYS A 13 10.23 -48.19 -13.78
N LEU A 14 10.59 -47.20 -12.94
CA LEU A 14 11.92 -46.66 -12.61
C LEU A 14 12.94 -46.33 -13.73
N ARG A 15 13.20 -45.03 -13.96
CA ARG A 15 14.47 -44.32 -13.62
C ARG A 15 14.58 -42.96 -14.34
N ALA A 16 15.22 -42.04 -13.64
CA ALA A 16 15.59 -40.71 -14.08
C ALA A 16 16.43 -40.69 -15.36
N VAL A 17 16.16 -39.73 -16.25
CA VAL A 17 17.08 -39.30 -17.30
C VAL A 17 17.09 -37.78 -17.38
N ARG A 18 18.32 -37.26 -17.34
CA ARG A 18 18.76 -35.87 -17.54
C ARG A 18 18.41 -35.39 -18.94
N SER A 19 18.06 -34.11 -19.10
CA SER A 19 18.26 -33.40 -20.38
C SER A 19 19.32 -32.32 -20.22
N SER A 20 20.42 -32.52 -20.91
CA SER A 20 21.53 -31.60 -21.13
C SER A 20 21.19 -30.60 -22.24
N LEU A 21 21.45 -29.33 -22.01
CA LEU A 21 21.73 -28.34 -23.05
C LEU A 21 23.09 -27.70 -22.70
N GLN A 22 24.09 -28.01 -23.52
CA GLN A 22 25.45 -27.44 -23.47
C GLN A 22 25.45 -26.04 -24.11
N VAL A 23 26.18 -25.11 -23.48
CA VAL A 23 26.74 -23.87 -24.06
C VAL A 23 28.11 -23.65 -23.37
N PRO A 24 29.15 -23.13 -24.05
CA PRO A 24 30.49 -23.70 -24.02
C PRO A 24 31.42 -23.18 -22.92
N ALA A 25 32.43 -24.00 -22.64
CA ALA A 25 33.62 -23.61 -21.91
C ALA A 25 34.46 -22.62 -22.74
N GLN A 26 34.61 -21.41 -22.24
CA GLN A 26 35.81 -20.61 -22.48
C GLN A 26 36.43 -20.29 -21.11
N LEU A 27 37.59 -20.91 -20.90
CA LEU A 27 38.54 -20.57 -19.86
C LEU A 27 38.99 -19.11 -20.07
N HIS A 28 38.61 -18.24 -19.13
CA HIS A 28 39.47 -17.13 -18.74
C HIS A 28 39.87 -17.36 -17.28
N MET A 29 41.10 -17.84 -17.10
CA MET A 29 41.73 -17.91 -15.80
C MET A 29 42.11 -16.50 -15.32
N SER A 30 41.89 -16.28 -14.02
CA SER A 30 42.66 -15.39 -13.14
C SER A 30 42.41 -13.87 -13.21
N LYS A 31 41.42 -13.41 -12.45
CA LYS A 31 41.68 -12.46 -11.36
C LYS A 31 41.13 -13.03 -10.06
N THR A 32 42.03 -13.38 -9.15
CA THR A 32 41.74 -13.76 -7.77
C THR A 32 40.91 -12.64 -7.14
N ALA A 33 39.61 -12.87 -6.91
CA ALA A 33 38.82 -11.99 -6.05
C ALA A 33 39.35 -12.21 -4.62
N MET A 34 40.23 -11.34 -4.15
CA MET A 34 40.59 -11.30 -2.74
C MET A 34 39.30 -11.01 -1.97
N GLY A 35 38.86 -11.96 -1.13
CA GLY A 35 37.77 -11.72 -0.20
C GLY A 35 38.11 -10.54 0.73
N ALA A 36 37.08 -9.83 1.18
CA ALA A 36 37.21 -8.67 2.05
C ALA A 36 38.11 -8.98 3.24
N SER A 37 39.13 -8.15 3.44
CA SER A 37 40.06 -8.33 4.54
C SER A 37 39.35 -8.09 5.88
N GLN A 38 39.92 -8.62 6.97
CA GLN A 38 39.43 -8.35 8.32
C GLN A 38 39.29 -6.83 8.60
N LYS A 39 40.19 -6.02 8.01
CA LYS A 39 40.17 -4.56 8.11
C LYS A 39 38.99 -3.93 7.37
N ASP A 40 38.60 -4.47 6.22
CA ASP A 40 37.44 -3.99 5.45
C ASP A 40 36.13 -4.29 6.18
N PHE A 41 36.04 -5.47 6.80
CA PHE A 41 34.92 -5.85 7.65
C PHE A 41 34.78 -4.93 8.88
N GLU A 42 35.88 -4.64 9.58
CA GLU A 42 35.86 -3.71 10.73
C GLU A 42 35.47 -2.29 10.33
N SER A 43 35.94 -1.82 9.17
CA SER A 43 35.52 -0.53 8.59
C SER A 43 34.02 -0.50 8.30
N ALA A 44 33.47 -1.56 7.68
CA ALA A 44 32.04 -1.68 7.40
C ALA A 44 31.18 -1.74 8.69
N VAL A 45 31.64 -2.45 9.73
CA VAL A 45 30.96 -2.48 11.04
C VAL A 45 30.90 -1.09 11.67
N ASN A 46 31.97 -0.30 11.55
CA ASN A 46 31.99 1.08 12.05
C ASN A 46 31.08 2.01 11.23
N GLN A 47 31.03 1.85 9.90
CA GLN A 47 30.08 2.58 9.05
C GLN A 47 28.61 2.28 9.43
N MET A 48 28.30 1.02 9.74
CA MET A 48 26.95 0.63 10.17
C MET A 48 26.50 1.31 11.47
N LYS A 49 27.43 1.62 12.39
CA LYS A 49 27.12 2.37 13.63
C LYS A 49 26.81 3.85 13.39
N LEU A 50 27.26 4.40 12.25
CA LEU A 50 27.12 5.81 11.89
C LEU A 50 25.93 6.07 10.95
N LEU A 51 25.17 5.04 10.60
CA LEU A 51 24.01 5.16 9.73
C LEU A 51 22.88 5.96 10.40
N LYS A 52 22.48 7.06 9.76
CA LYS A 52 21.41 7.96 10.26
C LYS A 52 20.00 7.46 9.94
N LYS A 53 19.85 6.54 8.99
CA LYS A 53 18.57 5.97 8.55
C LYS A 53 18.51 4.49 8.91
N ASP A 54 17.34 4.04 9.36
CA ASP A 54 17.09 2.64 9.68
C ASP A 54 17.02 1.81 8.37
N PRO A 55 17.91 0.80 8.16
CA PRO A 55 17.90 -0.02 6.94
C PRO A 55 16.78 -1.08 6.93
N GLY A 56 15.91 -1.12 7.95
CA GLY A 56 14.79 -2.04 8.04
C GLY A 56 15.14 -3.40 8.64
N ASN A 57 14.12 -4.09 9.13
CA ASN A 57 14.29 -5.31 9.93
C ASN A 57 14.93 -6.47 9.14
N GLU A 58 14.62 -6.61 7.85
CA GLU A 58 15.19 -7.69 7.03
C GLU A 58 16.70 -7.50 6.82
N VAL A 59 17.14 -6.28 6.52
CA VAL A 59 18.56 -5.95 6.35
C VAL A 59 19.30 -6.05 7.68
N LYS A 60 18.70 -5.58 8.78
CA LYS A 60 19.25 -5.75 10.13
C LYS A 60 19.47 -7.22 10.50
N LEU A 61 18.54 -8.11 10.14
CA LEU A 61 18.69 -9.55 10.38
C LEU A 61 19.79 -10.17 9.52
N LYS A 62 19.91 -9.79 8.25
CA LYS A 62 21.01 -10.25 7.36
C LYS A 62 22.37 -9.77 7.86
N LEU A 63 22.48 -8.49 8.24
CA LEU A 63 23.70 -7.91 8.82
C LEU A 63 24.06 -8.62 10.13
N TYR A 64 23.09 -8.85 11.02
CA TYR A 64 23.32 -9.58 12.26
C TYR A 64 23.83 -11.01 11.99
N ALA A 65 23.18 -11.75 11.09
CA ALA A 65 23.56 -13.12 10.75
C ALA A 65 24.98 -13.19 10.18
N HIS A 66 25.31 -12.35 9.20
CA HIS A 66 26.66 -12.32 8.61
C HIS A 66 27.73 -11.83 9.59
N TYR A 67 27.39 -10.88 10.47
CA TYR A 67 28.30 -10.45 11.54
C TYR A 67 28.63 -11.61 12.50
N LYS A 68 27.61 -12.31 13.01
CA LYS A 68 27.79 -13.46 13.91
C LYS A 68 28.53 -14.61 13.23
N GLN A 69 28.24 -14.88 11.96
CA GLN A 69 28.96 -15.89 11.19
C GLN A 69 30.44 -15.51 10.96
N ALA A 70 30.73 -14.23 10.71
CA ALA A 70 32.09 -13.73 10.49
C ALA A 70 32.95 -13.73 11.77
N THR A 71 32.36 -13.46 12.94
CA THR A 71 33.08 -13.40 14.22
C THR A 71 33.14 -14.77 14.89
N GLU A 72 32.01 -15.45 15.00
CA GLU A 72 31.86 -16.66 15.82
C GLU A 72 31.86 -17.94 14.98
N GLY A 73 31.33 -17.90 13.75
CA GLY A 73 31.21 -19.07 12.87
C GLY A 73 29.79 -19.62 12.85
N PRO A 74 29.59 -20.91 12.49
CA PRO A 74 28.26 -21.52 12.43
C PRO A 74 27.50 -21.40 13.75
N CYS A 75 26.18 -21.20 13.66
CA CYS A 75 25.31 -21.09 14.84
C CYS A 75 25.37 -22.37 15.68
N ASN A 76 25.90 -22.24 16.90
CA ASN A 76 26.02 -23.34 17.87
C ASN A 76 25.27 -23.05 19.18
N THR A 77 24.41 -22.03 19.17
CA THR A 77 23.62 -21.61 20.34
C THR A 77 22.28 -22.34 20.39
N PRO A 78 21.73 -22.63 21.58
CA PRO A 78 20.42 -23.26 21.70
C PRO A 78 19.32 -22.36 21.14
N LYS A 79 18.33 -22.98 20.51
CA LYS A 79 17.20 -22.26 19.91
C LYS A 79 16.39 -21.50 20.99
N PRO A 80 16.15 -20.19 20.84
CA PRO A 80 15.37 -19.40 21.78
C PRO A 80 13.92 -19.86 21.93
N ALA A 81 13.29 -19.50 23.06
CA ALA A 81 11.90 -19.84 23.37
C ALA A 81 10.91 -19.28 22.33
N VAL A 82 9.79 -19.99 22.12
CA VAL A 82 8.81 -19.66 21.07
C VAL A 82 8.17 -18.27 21.25
N PHE A 83 8.13 -17.76 22.48
CA PHE A 83 7.57 -16.45 22.82
C PHE A 83 8.59 -15.30 22.70
N ASP A 84 9.88 -15.59 22.52
CA ASP A 84 10.93 -14.59 22.29
C ASP A 84 11.15 -14.38 20.79
N LEU A 85 10.22 -13.64 20.18
CA LEU A 85 10.15 -13.45 18.72
C LEU A 85 11.40 -12.79 18.13
N ILE A 86 12.05 -11.88 18.87
CA ILE A 86 13.20 -11.12 18.39
C ILE A 86 14.45 -11.99 18.37
N ASN A 87 14.76 -12.67 19.49
CA ASN A 87 15.94 -13.53 19.53
C ASN A 87 15.75 -14.78 18.66
N LYS A 88 14.51 -15.28 18.54
CA LYS A 88 14.19 -16.33 17.57
C LYS A 88 14.48 -15.91 16.13
N ALA A 89 14.05 -14.73 15.69
CA ALA A 89 14.31 -14.25 14.34
C ALA A 89 15.82 -14.07 14.05
N LYS A 90 16.57 -13.55 15.03
CA LYS A 90 18.04 -13.43 14.96
C LYS A 90 18.73 -14.80 14.89
N TRP A 91 18.27 -15.75 15.70
CA TRP A 91 18.78 -17.12 15.72
C TRP A 91 18.46 -17.83 14.41
N ASP A 92 17.22 -17.75 13.90
CA ASP A 92 16.81 -18.36 12.65
C ASP A 92 17.62 -17.79 11.47
N ALA A 93 17.87 -16.47 11.44
CA ALA A 93 18.69 -15.81 10.41
C ALA A 93 20.17 -16.26 10.44
N TRP A 94 20.77 -16.38 11.63
CA TRP A 94 22.16 -16.87 11.76
C TRP A 94 22.25 -18.37 11.45
N ASN A 95 21.32 -19.18 11.95
CA ASN A 95 21.27 -20.62 11.69
C ASN A 95 21.08 -20.95 10.20
N ALA A 96 20.33 -20.12 9.46
CA ALA A 96 20.13 -20.29 8.02
C ALA A 96 21.43 -20.18 7.19
N LEU A 97 22.48 -19.56 7.72
CA LEU A 97 23.79 -19.48 7.05
C LEU A 97 24.58 -20.79 7.12
N GLY A 98 24.21 -21.73 7.99
CA GLY A 98 24.86 -23.03 8.13
C GLY A 98 26.38 -22.94 8.25
N ASN A 99 27.10 -23.70 7.41
CA ASN A 99 28.56 -23.79 7.42
C ASN A 99 29.24 -22.74 6.52
N LEU A 100 28.62 -21.57 6.31
CA LEU A 100 29.22 -20.50 5.50
C LEU A 100 30.60 -20.10 6.07
N PRO A 101 31.67 -20.10 5.27
CA PRO A 101 33.01 -19.71 5.73
C PRO A 101 33.05 -18.28 6.26
N LYS A 102 33.88 -18.03 7.28
CA LYS A 102 34.02 -16.70 7.91
C LYS A 102 34.40 -15.63 6.90
N GLU A 103 35.28 -15.94 5.95
CA GLU A 103 35.69 -15.00 4.90
C GLU A 103 34.54 -14.60 3.97
N THR A 104 33.70 -15.56 3.58
CA THR A 104 32.52 -15.30 2.75
C THR A 104 31.47 -14.50 3.53
N ALA A 105 31.31 -14.76 4.83
CA ALA A 105 30.43 -13.97 5.68
C ALA A 105 30.91 -12.51 5.83
N ARG A 106 32.23 -12.28 5.93
CA ARG A 106 32.82 -10.93 5.94
C ARG A 106 32.56 -10.19 4.64
N GLN A 107 32.81 -10.85 3.49
CA GLN A 107 32.54 -10.25 2.18
C GLN A 107 31.06 -9.87 2.04
N ASN A 108 30.14 -10.79 2.36
CA ASN A 108 28.70 -10.53 2.26
C ASN A 108 28.26 -9.38 3.19
N TYR A 109 28.88 -9.25 4.37
CA TYR A 109 28.61 -8.13 5.28
C TYR A 109 29.10 -6.80 4.69
N VAL A 110 30.31 -6.77 4.13
CA VAL A 110 30.88 -5.58 3.48
C VAL A 110 30.02 -5.17 2.29
N ASP A 111 29.60 -6.12 1.45
CA ASP A 111 28.75 -5.85 0.29
C ASP A 111 27.39 -5.26 0.69
N LEU A 112 26.79 -5.79 1.76
CA LEU A 112 25.53 -5.27 2.31
C LEU A 112 25.70 -3.83 2.80
N VAL A 113 26.77 -3.53 3.55
CA VAL A 113 27.02 -2.16 4.05
C VAL A 113 27.37 -1.20 2.90
N SER A 114 28.18 -1.63 1.94
CA SER A 114 28.51 -0.82 0.76
C SER A 114 27.28 -0.53 -0.11
N GLY A 115 26.35 -1.48 -0.23
CA GLY A 115 25.06 -1.28 -0.92
C GLY A 115 24.14 -0.28 -0.22
N LEU A 116 24.23 -0.17 1.11
CA LEU A 116 23.51 0.86 1.87
C LEU A 116 24.16 2.24 1.70
N SER A 117 25.49 2.32 1.65
CA SER A 117 26.21 3.58 1.45
C SER A 117 26.11 4.12 0.02
N SER A 118 26.17 3.25 -1.01
CA SER A 118 26.08 3.66 -2.43
C SER A 118 24.68 4.14 -2.85
N SER A 119 23.64 3.78 -2.10
CA SER A 119 22.31 4.38 -2.24
C SER A 119 22.24 5.85 -1.79
N SER A 120 23.33 6.39 -1.22
CA SER A 120 23.44 7.77 -0.73
C SER A 120 24.14 8.72 -1.70
N ASP A 121 24.91 8.24 -2.67
CA ASP A 121 25.68 9.07 -3.63
C ASP A 121 25.88 8.33 -4.97
N SER A 122 25.02 8.60 -5.97
CA SER A 122 25.41 8.59 -7.39
C SER A 122 24.27 9.07 -8.29
N SER A 123 24.46 10.29 -8.81
CA SER A 123 23.79 10.83 -9.97
C SER A 123 24.78 10.92 -11.14
N SER A 124 24.26 10.76 -12.36
CA SER A 124 24.78 11.25 -13.67
C SER A 124 25.49 10.25 -14.60
N GLN A 125 24.80 9.80 -15.67
CA GLN A 125 25.04 10.23 -17.07
C GLN A 125 23.95 9.72 -18.07
N VAL A 126 23.11 10.66 -18.57
CA VAL A 126 22.56 10.92 -19.94
C VAL A 126 22.08 9.71 -20.82
N LYS A 127 20.82 9.54 -21.32
CA LYS A 127 19.82 10.34 -22.11
C LYS A 127 18.53 9.46 -22.32
N PRO A 128 17.38 9.91 -22.92
CA PRO A 128 16.67 11.20 -22.95
C PRO A 128 15.27 11.15 -22.29
N GLU A 129 14.79 12.34 -21.89
CA GLU A 129 13.41 12.85 -21.68
C GLU A 129 12.24 12.00 -21.12
N ALA A 130 11.49 12.69 -20.24
CA ALA A 130 10.26 12.33 -19.55
C ALA A 130 10.39 11.39 -18.33
N ASP A 131 10.85 11.95 -17.21
CA ASP A 131 10.10 11.84 -15.95
C ASP A 131 10.75 12.75 -14.87
N ARG A 132 9.99 13.74 -14.38
CA ARG A 132 10.38 14.49 -13.18
C ARG A 132 10.33 13.52 -12.00
N LYS A 133 11.51 13.11 -11.49
CA LYS A 133 11.61 12.35 -10.22
C LYS A 133 10.98 13.16 -9.09
N GLN A 134 9.80 12.72 -8.65
CA GLN A 134 9.06 13.27 -7.51
C GLN A 134 9.62 12.67 -6.20
N ALA A 135 9.47 13.40 -5.09
CA ALA A 135 9.91 12.98 -3.75
C ALA A 135 9.44 11.54 -3.44
N GLY A 136 10.32 10.68 -2.93
CA GLY A 136 10.03 9.26 -2.75
C GLY A 136 8.93 9.02 -1.72
N TYR A 137 7.76 8.56 -2.17
CA TYR A 137 6.71 8.00 -1.33
C TYR A 137 7.01 6.51 -1.07
N GLU A 138 6.78 6.02 0.15
CA GLU A 138 6.99 4.61 0.46
C GLU A 138 5.73 3.78 0.17
N THR A 139 4.56 4.37 0.36
CA THR A 139 3.28 3.67 0.29
C THR A 139 2.47 4.03 -0.96
N LEU A 140 2.92 5.00 -1.74
CA LEU A 140 2.28 5.46 -2.98
C LEU A 140 3.24 5.37 -4.17
N VAL A 141 2.66 5.32 -5.37
CA VAL A 141 3.36 5.62 -6.62
C VAL A 141 2.66 6.81 -7.26
N MET A 142 3.41 7.89 -7.50
CA MET A 142 2.89 9.10 -8.14
C MET A 142 3.59 9.28 -9.49
N THR A 143 2.80 9.43 -10.56
CA THR A 143 3.29 9.70 -11.92
C THR A 143 2.52 10.87 -12.52
N SER A 144 3.13 11.59 -13.47
CA SER A 144 2.47 12.69 -14.17
C SER A 144 2.80 12.64 -15.66
N GLU A 145 1.80 12.31 -16.46
CA GLU A 145 1.91 12.15 -17.92
C GLU A 145 0.58 12.54 -18.59
N ASP A 146 0.62 12.94 -19.87
CA ASP A 146 -0.59 13.28 -20.65
C ASP A 146 -1.55 14.29 -19.99
N GLY A 147 -1.02 15.22 -19.17
CA GLY A 147 -1.81 16.18 -18.41
C GLY A 147 -2.60 15.57 -17.25
N ILE A 148 -2.23 14.37 -16.80
CA ILE A 148 -2.85 13.64 -15.69
C ILE A 148 -1.79 13.33 -14.65
N THR A 149 -2.05 13.73 -13.41
CA THR A 149 -1.27 13.27 -12.27
C THR A 149 -1.99 12.10 -11.61
N LYS A 150 -1.37 10.93 -11.63
CA LYS A 150 -1.89 9.68 -11.07
C LYS A 150 -1.24 9.42 -9.71
N ILE A 151 -2.06 9.31 -8.68
CA ILE A 151 -1.70 8.86 -7.34
C ILE A 151 -2.21 7.42 -7.20
N MET A 152 -1.30 6.47 -7.02
CA MET A 152 -1.64 5.05 -6.90
C MET A 152 -1.28 4.53 -5.52
N LEU A 153 -2.26 4.01 -4.78
CA LEU A 153 -2.03 3.35 -3.50
C LEU A 153 -1.22 2.07 -3.73
N ASN A 154 -0.11 1.88 -3.01
CA ASN A 154 0.87 0.84 -3.31
C ASN A 154 1.22 -0.03 -2.10
N ARG A 155 0.19 -0.59 -1.44
CA ARG A 155 0.34 -1.68 -0.45
C ARG A 155 -0.51 -2.89 -0.85
N PRO A 156 -0.34 -3.48 -2.05
CA PRO A 156 -1.24 -4.51 -2.57
C PRO A 156 -1.28 -5.78 -1.69
N THR A 157 -0.16 -6.14 -1.05
CA THR A 157 -0.09 -7.28 -0.11
C THR A 157 -0.89 -7.08 1.18
N LYS A 158 -1.32 -5.84 1.46
CA LYS A 158 -2.21 -5.45 2.56
C LYS A 158 -3.51 -4.85 2.04
N MET A 159 -3.90 -5.17 0.81
CA MET A 159 -5.14 -4.68 0.18
C MET A 159 -5.25 -3.15 0.24
N ASN A 160 -4.12 -2.46 0.08
CA ASN A 160 -4.00 -0.99 0.18
C ASN A 160 -4.65 -0.39 1.44
N ALA A 161 -4.53 -1.07 2.59
CA ALA A 161 -4.95 -0.51 3.87
C ALA A 161 -4.18 0.79 4.19
N LEU A 162 -4.87 1.80 4.73
CA LEU A 162 -4.32 3.12 5.02
C LEU A 162 -3.66 3.14 6.39
N THR A 163 -2.32 3.17 6.43
CA THR A 163 -1.54 3.48 7.64
C THR A 163 -1.50 4.98 7.87
N THR A 164 -1.15 5.43 9.08
CA THR A 164 -0.87 6.85 9.36
C THR A 164 0.07 7.48 8.34
N GLN A 165 1.10 6.75 7.92
CA GLN A 165 2.02 7.19 6.88
C GLN A 165 1.34 7.37 5.53
N MET A 166 0.50 6.41 5.10
CA MET A 166 -0.21 6.52 3.83
C MET A 166 -1.18 7.70 3.82
N TYR A 167 -1.85 8.01 4.94
CA TYR A 167 -2.63 9.24 5.08
C TYR A 167 -1.80 10.49 4.79
N GLN A 168 -0.65 10.62 5.44
CA GLN A 168 0.26 11.76 5.27
C GLN A 168 0.80 11.83 3.83
N GLU A 169 1.18 10.70 3.24
CA GLU A 169 1.66 10.64 1.87
C GLU A 169 0.57 11.03 0.86
N ILE A 170 -0.70 10.64 1.07
CA ILE A 170 -1.81 11.05 0.20
C ILE A 170 -2.03 12.56 0.32
N MET A 171 -2.01 13.12 1.53
CA MET A 171 -2.13 14.57 1.73
C MET A 171 -1.01 15.32 1.00
N LEU A 172 0.24 14.87 1.13
CA LEU A 172 1.39 15.46 0.43
C LEU A 172 1.29 15.30 -1.09
N ALA A 173 0.79 14.16 -1.59
CA ALA A 173 0.60 13.92 -3.02
C ALA A 173 -0.52 14.80 -3.60
N LEU A 174 -1.63 14.99 -2.88
CA LEU A 174 -2.70 15.91 -3.27
C LEU A 174 -2.22 17.36 -3.24
N GLU A 175 -1.48 17.77 -2.20
CA GLU A 175 -0.84 19.10 -2.13
C GLU A 175 0.04 19.35 -3.36
N ALA A 176 0.91 18.40 -3.69
CA ALA A 176 1.78 18.48 -4.87
C ALA A 176 0.98 18.52 -6.19
N ALA A 177 0.00 17.62 -6.34
CA ALA A 177 -0.86 17.56 -7.53
C ALA A 177 -1.71 18.83 -7.71
N SER A 178 -2.09 19.50 -6.62
CA SER A 178 -2.84 20.76 -6.69
C SER A 178 -2.04 21.91 -7.31
N LYS A 179 -0.71 21.85 -7.21
CA LYS A 179 0.25 22.87 -7.66
C LYS A 179 0.95 22.55 -8.97
N ASP A 180 0.93 21.28 -9.41
CA ASP A 180 1.60 20.88 -10.65
C ASP A 180 0.88 21.36 -11.93
N ASP A 181 1.42 21.01 -13.09
CA ASP A 181 0.87 21.38 -14.39
C ASP A 181 -0.18 20.37 -14.92
N SER A 182 -0.63 19.38 -14.15
CA SER A 182 -1.68 18.46 -14.61
C SER A 182 -3.05 19.16 -14.70
N THR A 183 -3.84 18.75 -15.67
CA THR A 183 -5.24 19.17 -15.85
C THR A 183 -6.17 18.38 -14.92
N ILE A 184 -5.87 17.09 -14.71
CA ILE A 184 -6.69 16.15 -13.92
C ILE A 184 -5.79 15.42 -12.92
N THR A 185 -6.32 15.15 -11.73
CA THR A 185 -5.69 14.24 -10.77
C THR A 185 -6.52 12.98 -10.60
N VAL A 186 -5.86 11.82 -10.57
CA VAL A 186 -6.49 10.51 -10.46
C VAL A 186 -6.00 9.81 -9.19
N LEU A 187 -6.90 9.22 -8.41
CA LEU A 187 -6.57 8.27 -7.35
C LEU A 187 -7.01 6.86 -7.73
N THR A 188 -6.13 5.87 -7.60
CA THR A 188 -6.43 4.45 -7.87
C THR A 188 -5.65 3.52 -6.94
N GLY A 189 -6.00 2.22 -6.91
CA GLY A 189 -5.28 1.21 -6.13
C GLY A 189 -4.41 0.31 -6.99
N ASN A 190 -3.22 -0.05 -6.50
CA ASN A 190 -2.42 -1.12 -7.10
C ASN A 190 -2.98 -2.51 -6.69
N GLY A 191 -2.94 -3.47 -7.60
CA GLY A 191 -3.38 -4.85 -7.36
C GLY A 191 -4.89 -5.03 -7.41
N SER A 192 -5.40 -5.98 -6.61
CA SER A 192 -6.80 -6.45 -6.72
C SER A 192 -7.83 -5.61 -5.96
N TYR A 193 -7.37 -4.69 -5.11
CA TYR A 193 -8.20 -3.80 -4.28
C TYR A 193 -7.98 -2.35 -4.69
N PHE A 194 -9.03 -1.53 -4.58
CA PHE A 194 -8.84 -0.09 -4.48
C PHE A 194 -8.20 0.22 -3.13
N SER A 195 -8.92 -0.02 -2.04
CA SER A 195 -8.40 0.01 -0.67
C SER A 195 -9.34 -0.67 0.32
N SER A 196 -8.78 -1.44 1.24
CA SER A 196 -9.50 -2.03 2.38
C SER A 196 -9.79 -1.05 3.52
N GLY A 197 -9.51 0.24 3.34
CA GLY A 197 -9.79 1.29 4.34
C GLY A 197 -8.69 1.40 5.38
N ASN A 198 -9.04 1.79 6.61
CA ASN A 198 -8.07 1.96 7.69
C ASN A 198 -7.29 0.69 8.01
N ASP A 199 -5.97 0.80 8.15
CA ASP A 199 -5.16 -0.29 8.70
C ASP A 199 -5.45 -0.42 10.19
N LEU A 200 -6.13 -1.50 10.59
CA LEU A 200 -6.59 -1.66 11.99
C LEU A 200 -5.43 -1.87 12.98
N THR A 201 -4.19 -2.09 12.51
CA THR A 201 -3.01 -2.04 13.38
C THR A 201 -2.76 -0.63 13.93
N ASN A 202 -3.34 0.41 13.30
CA ASN A 202 -3.35 1.77 13.82
C ASN A 202 -4.16 1.92 15.13
N PHE A 203 -4.78 0.86 15.64
CA PHE A 203 -5.54 0.87 16.89
C PHE A 203 -4.98 -0.07 17.97
N VAL A 204 -3.92 -0.83 17.68
CA VAL A 204 -3.25 -1.68 18.68
C VAL A 204 -2.38 -0.79 19.57
N ILE A 205 -2.74 -0.61 20.84
CA ILE A 205 -2.01 0.20 21.84
C ILE A 205 -2.29 -0.23 23.28
N SER A 206 -1.44 0.22 24.19
CA SER A 206 -1.70 0.25 25.62
C SER A 206 -2.82 1.25 25.98
N PRO A 207 -3.58 1.00 27.06
CA PRO A 207 -4.64 1.91 27.52
C PRO A 207 -4.14 3.34 27.80
N ASP A 208 -2.92 3.49 28.30
CA ASP A 208 -2.35 4.78 28.72
C ASP A 208 -2.11 5.77 27.56
N GLU A 209 -2.10 5.31 26.30
CA GLU A 209 -1.91 6.15 25.12
C GLU A 209 -3.20 6.38 24.31
N LEU A 210 -4.32 5.84 24.77
CA LEU A 210 -5.57 5.77 24.00
C LEU A 210 -6.14 7.14 23.68
N GLU A 211 -6.26 8.03 24.67
CA GLU A 211 -6.84 9.36 24.49
C GLU A 211 -6.03 10.22 23.52
N GLU A 212 -4.72 10.33 23.74
CA GLU A 212 -3.84 11.14 22.88
C GLU A 212 -3.77 10.57 21.46
N ARG A 213 -3.78 9.25 21.29
CA ARG A 213 -3.84 8.64 19.96
C ARG A 213 -5.17 8.90 19.26
N ALA A 214 -6.29 8.79 19.97
CA ALA A 214 -7.60 9.10 19.41
C ALA A 214 -7.66 10.57 18.96
N ARG A 215 -7.15 11.50 19.78
CA ARG A 215 -7.04 12.93 19.45
C ARG A 215 -6.19 13.17 18.19
N ARG A 216 -4.99 12.58 18.12
CA ARG A 216 -4.12 12.70 16.92
C ARG A 216 -4.76 12.07 15.68
N GLY A 217 -5.43 10.92 15.84
CA GLY A 217 -6.17 10.25 14.78
C GLY A 217 -7.30 11.11 14.21
N ALA A 218 -8.02 11.82 15.09
CA ALA A 218 -9.15 12.67 14.69
C ALA A 218 -8.66 13.92 13.94
N ILE A 219 -7.56 14.52 14.40
CA ILE A 219 -6.89 15.62 13.69
C ILE A 219 -6.42 15.16 12.31
N LEU A 220 -5.73 14.02 12.23
CA LEU A 220 -5.25 13.47 10.96
C LEU A 220 -6.40 13.18 9.99
N LEU A 221 -7.49 12.58 10.47
CA LEU A 221 -8.69 12.32 9.67
C LEU A 221 -9.29 13.61 9.14
N ARG A 222 -9.51 14.60 10.01
CA ARG A 222 -10.06 15.90 9.64
C ARG A 222 -9.21 16.56 8.55
N ASP A 223 -7.89 16.61 8.76
CA ASP A 223 -6.97 17.27 7.83
C ASP A 223 -6.89 16.50 6.49
N PHE A 224 -6.88 15.17 6.53
CA PHE A 224 -6.94 14.32 5.35
C PHE A 224 -8.19 14.58 4.51
N VAL A 225 -9.38 14.56 5.13
CA VAL A 225 -10.64 14.83 4.44
C VAL A 225 -10.67 16.26 3.91
N GLY A 226 -10.11 17.22 4.65
CA GLY A 226 -9.95 18.61 4.23
C GLY A 226 -9.23 18.74 2.88
N CYS A 227 -8.17 17.96 2.65
CA CYS A 227 -7.47 17.94 1.36
C CYS A 227 -8.39 17.58 0.18
N PHE A 228 -9.37 16.70 0.35
CA PHE A 228 -10.33 16.35 -0.70
C PHE A 228 -11.41 17.42 -0.89
N ILE A 229 -11.89 18.00 0.21
CA ILE A 229 -12.85 19.12 0.16
C ILE A 229 -12.25 20.31 -0.60
N ASP A 230 -10.97 20.59 -0.36
CA ASP A 230 -10.28 21.78 -0.87
C ASP A 230 -9.63 21.60 -2.25
N PHE A 231 -9.59 20.36 -2.78
CA PHE A 231 -8.80 20.06 -3.96
C PHE A 231 -9.27 20.84 -5.21
N PRO A 232 -8.41 21.67 -5.85
CA PRO A 232 -8.85 22.70 -6.80
C PRO A 232 -8.98 22.22 -8.25
N LYS A 233 -8.48 21.04 -8.59
CA LYS A 233 -8.54 20.47 -9.95
C LYS A 233 -9.57 19.35 -10.02
N PRO A 234 -10.08 18.98 -11.21
CA PRO A 234 -10.83 17.76 -11.37
C PRO A 234 -10.10 16.56 -10.76
N LEU A 235 -10.76 15.89 -9.82
CA LEU A 235 -10.26 14.76 -9.06
C LEU A 235 -11.13 13.54 -9.38
N VAL A 236 -10.50 12.50 -9.91
CA VAL A 236 -11.18 11.30 -10.38
C VAL A 236 -10.74 10.07 -9.60
N ALA A 237 -11.69 9.29 -9.11
CA ALA A 237 -11.42 7.98 -8.53
C ALA A 237 -11.54 6.90 -9.61
N VAL A 238 -10.51 6.08 -9.76
CA VAL A 238 -10.50 4.90 -10.64
C VAL A 238 -10.47 3.67 -9.75
N VAL A 239 -11.66 3.15 -9.44
CA VAL A 239 -11.89 2.08 -8.45
C VAL A 239 -11.78 0.72 -9.12
N ASN A 240 -10.57 0.16 -9.08
CA ASN A 240 -10.18 -1.10 -9.74
C ASN A 240 -10.65 -2.38 -9.03
N GLY A 241 -11.24 -2.27 -7.84
CA GLY A 241 -11.62 -3.42 -7.01
C GLY A 241 -12.31 -3.00 -5.72
N PRO A 242 -12.40 -3.89 -4.71
CA PRO A 242 -13.09 -3.57 -3.48
C PRO A 242 -12.55 -2.31 -2.77
N ALA A 243 -13.48 -1.49 -2.29
CA ALA A 243 -13.28 -0.29 -1.48
C ALA A 243 -14.03 -0.45 -0.15
N VAL A 244 -13.39 -0.09 0.96
CA VAL A 244 -13.95 -0.25 2.32
C VAL A 244 -13.69 0.97 3.21
N GLY A 245 -14.68 1.35 4.01
CA GLY A 245 -14.59 2.43 5.01
C GLY A 245 -14.28 3.78 4.38
N ILE A 246 -13.27 4.47 4.91
CA ILE A 246 -12.77 5.76 4.44
C ILE A 246 -12.52 5.84 2.92
N SER A 247 -12.09 4.74 2.28
CA SER A 247 -11.86 4.75 0.83
C SER A 247 -13.16 4.78 0.00
N VAL A 248 -14.31 4.54 0.65
CA VAL A 248 -15.64 4.64 0.08
C VAL A 248 -16.28 5.99 0.39
N THR A 249 -16.17 6.47 1.63
CA THR A 249 -16.81 7.73 2.08
C THR A 249 -16.22 8.93 1.36
N ILE A 250 -14.89 8.96 1.14
CA ILE A 250 -14.24 10.05 0.38
C ILE A 250 -14.72 10.14 -1.07
N LEU A 251 -15.29 9.08 -1.66
CA LEU A 251 -15.66 9.06 -3.08
C LEU A 251 -16.66 10.15 -3.44
N ARG A 252 -17.50 10.59 -2.49
CA ARG A 252 -18.45 11.68 -2.73
C ARG A 252 -17.78 13.06 -2.77
N LEU A 253 -16.51 13.16 -2.39
CA LEU A 253 -15.68 14.36 -2.50
C LEU A 253 -14.89 14.42 -3.84
N PHE A 254 -14.92 13.35 -4.64
CA PHE A 254 -14.42 13.33 -6.02
C PHE A 254 -15.43 13.96 -6.98
N ASP A 255 -14.95 14.38 -8.14
CA ASP A 255 -15.80 14.91 -9.20
C ASP A 255 -16.35 13.78 -10.10
N LEU A 256 -15.57 12.71 -10.29
CA LEU A 256 -15.97 11.51 -11.03
C LEU A 256 -15.47 10.25 -10.34
N VAL A 257 -16.27 9.19 -10.39
CA VAL A 257 -15.93 7.87 -9.86
C VAL A 257 -16.22 6.83 -10.93
N TYR A 258 -15.17 6.22 -11.46
CA TYR A 258 -15.28 5.11 -12.41
C TYR A 258 -14.91 3.81 -11.72
N ALA A 259 -15.72 2.77 -11.90
CA ALA A 259 -15.52 1.49 -11.22
C ALA A 259 -15.43 0.32 -12.21
N SER A 260 -14.58 -0.65 -11.90
CA SER A 260 -14.68 -2.00 -12.48
C SER A 260 -15.96 -2.67 -11.94
N ASP A 261 -16.62 -3.51 -12.74
CA ASP A 261 -17.78 -4.32 -12.32
C ASP A 261 -17.45 -5.31 -11.19
N ARG A 262 -16.16 -5.63 -10.99
CA ARG A 262 -15.64 -6.41 -9.86
C ARG A 262 -15.54 -5.60 -8.55
N ALA A 263 -15.67 -4.27 -8.60
CA ALA A 263 -15.59 -3.43 -7.41
C ALA A 263 -16.79 -3.62 -6.47
N THR A 264 -16.53 -3.49 -5.18
CA THR A 264 -17.57 -3.47 -4.14
C THR A 264 -17.32 -2.32 -3.18
N PHE A 265 -18.38 -1.79 -2.59
CA PHE A 265 -18.33 -0.61 -1.72
C PHE A 265 -18.95 -0.95 -0.37
N HIS A 266 -18.19 -0.82 0.71
CA HIS A 266 -18.62 -1.30 2.02
C HIS A 266 -18.18 -0.36 3.14
N THR A 267 -19.10 0.08 4.00
CA THR A 267 -18.83 0.97 5.15
C THR A 267 -19.28 0.31 6.46
N PRO A 268 -18.57 -0.72 6.97
CA PRO A 268 -18.99 -1.50 8.13
C PRO A 268 -18.73 -0.79 9.48
N PHE A 269 -19.09 0.49 9.60
CA PHE A 269 -18.74 1.31 10.77
C PHE A 269 -19.32 0.75 12.08
N SER A 270 -20.62 0.47 12.12
CA SER A 270 -21.26 -0.05 13.33
C SER A 270 -20.76 -1.45 13.72
N HIS A 271 -20.31 -2.26 12.75
CA HIS A 271 -19.68 -3.56 13.04
C HIS A 271 -18.32 -3.41 13.76
N LEU A 272 -17.70 -2.23 13.66
CA LEU A 272 -16.44 -1.87 14.31
C LEU A 272 -16.64 -0.93 15.50
N GLY A 273 -17.87 -0.70 15.97
CA GLY A 273 -18.17 0.26 17.04
C GLY A 273 -17.83 1.71 16.68
N GLN A 274 -17.82 2.04 15.39
CA GLN A 274 -17.47 3.36 14.85
C GLN A 274 -18.69 4.05 14.24
N THR A 275 -18.53 5.35 14.00
CA THR A 275 -19.51 6.21 13.33
C THR A 275 -19.03 6.61 11.92
N PRO A 276 -19.93 7.10 11.05
CA PRO A 276 -19.56 7.62 9.74
C PRO A 276 -18.53 8.77 9.80
N GLU A 277 -17.75 8.90 8.73
CA GLU A 277 -16.70 9.91 8.54
C GLU A 277 -16.65 10.46 7.10
N ALA A 278 -15.71 11.37 6.82
CA ALA A 278 -15.47 12.01 5.52
C ALA A 278 -16.71 12.63 4.86
N CYS A 279 -17.50 13.30 5.67
CA CYS A 279 -18.78 13.93 5.34
C CYS A 279 -19.88 12.94 4.94
N SER A 280 -19.71 11.63 5.13
CA SER A 280 -20.68 10.63 4.65
C SER A 280 -22.02 10.70 5.40
N SER A 281 -22.05 11.16 6.66
CA SER A 281 -23.30 11.38 7.39
C SER A 281 -24.24 12.39 6.73
N TYR A 282 -23.68 13.33 5.97
CA TYR A 282 -24.45 14.33 5.21
C TYR A 282 -24.56 13.97 3.73
N THR A 283 -23.44 13.55 3.13
CA THR A 283 -23.36 13.42 1.67
C THR A 283 -24.03 12.16 1.15
N PHE A 284 -24.05 11.04 1.91
CA PHE A 284 -24.71 9.82 1.45
C PHE A 284 -26.24 9.96 1.48
N PRO A 285 -26.89 10.46 2.56
CA PRO A 285 -28.32 10.70 2.54
C PRO A 285 -28.75 11.65 1.41
N SER A 286 -27.96 12.70 1.15
CA SER A 286 -28.21 13.65 0.06
C SER A 286 -28.06 13.01 -1.34
N LEU A 287 -27.25 11.96 -1.46
CA LEU A 287 -26.97 11.28 -2.72
C LEU A 287 -27.97 10.17 -3.04
N MET A 288 -28.27 9.30 -2.07
CA MET A 288 -29.03 8.06 -2.28
C MET A 288 -30.33 7.98 -1.46
N GLY A 289 -30.68 9.05 -0.76
CA GLY A 289 -31.80 9.09 0.17
C GLY A 289 -31.47 8.45 1.54
N PRO A 290 -32.20 8.84 2.60
CA PRO A 290 -31.87 8.45 3.98
C PRO A 290 -31.94 6.94 4.21
N ALA A 291 -32.90 6.24 3.61
CA ALA A 291 -33.07 4.79 3.81
C ALA A 291 -31.90 3.98 3.24
N LYS A 292 -31.43 4.31 2.03
CA LYS A 292 -30.28 3.61 1.42
C LYS A 292 -28.97 3.99 2.08
N ALA A 293 -28.84 5.25 2.53
CA ALA A 293 -27.71 5.68 3.32
C ALA A 293 -27.66 4.93 4.67
N ALA A 294 -28.77 4.77 5.37
CA ALA A 294 -28.85 4.00 6.61
C ALA A 294 -28.47 2.53 6.40
N GLU A 295 -28.96 1.90 5.32
CA GLU A 295 -28.59 0.53 4.94
C GLU A 295 -27.07 0.34 4.84
N MET A 296 -26.36 1.34 4.31
CA MET A 296 -24.92 1.31 4.08
C MET A 296 -24.10 1.78 5.29
N LEU A 297 -24.46 2.91 5.91
CA LEU A 297 -23.69 3.56 6.99
C LEU A 297 -23.98 2.98 8.37
N ILE A 298 -25.24 2.61 8.66
CA ILE A 298 -25.65 2.07 9.96
C ILE A 298 -25.61 0.55 9.93
N PHE A 299 -26.22 -0.06 8.91
CA PHE A 299 -26.32 -1.52 8.84
C PHE A 299 -25.18 -2.20 8.07
N GLY A 300 -24.24 -1.43 7.52
CA GLY A 300 -23.03 -1.97 6.90
C GLY A 300 -23.31 -2.82 5.65
N LYS A 301 -24.33 -2.49 4.85
CA LYS A 301 -24.55 -3.21 3.59
C LYS A 301 -23.40 -2.96 2.63
N LYS A 302 -22.83 -4.05 2.12
CA LYS A 302 -21.91 -4.04 0.98
C LYS A 302 -22.68 -3.92 -0.33
N LEU A 303 -22.27 -2.99 -1.17
CA LEU A 303 -22.82 -2.76 -2.51
C LEU A 303 -21.91 -3.33 -3.59
N THR A 304 -22.51 -3.83 -4.66
CA THR A 304 -21.84 -4.05 -5.95
C THR A 304 -21.56 -2.73 -6.67
N ALA A 305 -20.70 -2.74 -7.69
CA ALA A 305 -20.46 -1.57 -8.54
C ALA A 305 -21.75 -1.07 -9.21
N ALA A 306 -22.59 -1.99 -9.71
CA ALA A 306 -23.87 -1.65 -10.33
C ALA A 306 -24.83 -0.98 -9.33
N GLU A 307 -24.96 -1.50 -8.11
CA GLU A 307 -25.79 -0.88 -7.08
C GLU A 307 -25.25 0.48 -6.63
N ALA A 308 -23.93 0.63 -6.49
CA ALA A 308 -23.29 1.90 -6.14
C ALA A 308 -23.53 2.95 -7.23
N CYS A 309 -23.51 2.56 -8.51
CA CYS A 309 -23.83 3.43 -9.63
C CYS A 309 -25.32 3.83 -9.64
N ALA A 310 -26.23 2.86 -9.47
CA ALA A 310 -27.67 3.13 -9.37
C ALA A 310 -28.05 4.05 -8.19
N ARG A 311 -27.19 4.13 -7.16
CA ARG A 311 -27.36 5.01 -6.00
C ARG A 311 -26.56 6.33 -6.11
N GLY A 312 -25.93 6.60 -7.25
CA GLY A 312 -25.20 7.84 -7.53
C GLY A 312 -23.79 7.93 -6.95
N LEU A 313 -23.28 6.90 -6.24
CA LEU A 313 -21.92 6.89 -5.69
C LEU A 313 -20.86 6.68 -6.77
N VAL A 314 -21.22 5.98 -7.85
CA VAL A 314 -20.34 5.69 -9.00
C VAL A 314 -20.93 6.35 -10.25
N THR A 315 -20.10 7.07 -11.00
CA THR A 315 -20.50 7.72 -12.26
C THR A 315 -20.81 6.69 -13.33
N GLU A 316 -19.92 5.71 -13.53
CA GLU A 316 -20.08 4.66 -14.54
C GLU A 316 -19.29 3.41 -14.16
N VAL A 317 -19.82 2.25 -14.55
CA VAL A 317 -19.23 0.93 -14.31
C VAL A 317 -18.79 0.34 -15.65
N PHE A 318 -17.60 -0.24 -15.69
CA PHE A 318 -17.06 -0.90 -16.87
C PHE A 318 -16.72 -2.36 -16.58
N PRO A 319 -16.81 -3.26 -17.58
CA PRO A 319 -16.31 -4.62 -17.43
C PRO A 319 -14.83 -4.65 -17.04
N ASP A 320 -14.45 -5.45 -16.04
CA ASP A 320 -13.06 -5.53 -15.53
C ASP A 320 -12.02 -5.75 -16.66
N SER A 321 -12.39 -6.52 -17.70
CA SER A 321 -11.53 -6.83 -18.85
C SER A 321 -11.17 -5.62 -19.72
N THR A 322 -12.03 -4.59 -19.77
CA THR A 322 -11.84 -3.39 -20.59
C THR A 322 -11.67 -2.11 -19.76
N PHE A 323 -11.96 -2.18 -18.45
CA PHE A 323 -11.98 -1.07 -17.49
C PHE A 323 -10.77 -0.14 -17.62
N GLN A 324 -9.54 -0.67 -17.57
CA GLN A 324 -8.35 0.17 -17.65
C GLN A 324 -8.29 0.93 -18.98
N LYS A 325 -8.46 0.22 -20.10
CA LYS A 325 -8.38 0.83 -21.43
C LYS A 325 -9.42 1.93 -21.60
N GLU A 326 -10.68 1.63 -21.30
CA GLU A 326 -11.80 2.57 -21.52
C GLU A 326 -11.67 3.82 -20.65
N VAL A 327 -11.39 3.64 -19.35
CA VAL A 327 -11.26 4.76 -18.41
C VAL A 327 -10.07 5.65 -18.79
N TRP A 328 -8.88 5.08 -19.03
CA TRP A 328 -7.71 5.88 -19.38
C TRP A 328 -7.85 6.57 -20.74
N THR A 329 -8.48 5.94 -21.74
CA THR A 329 -8.80 6.61 -23.01
C THR A 329 -9.68 7.84 -22.78
N ARG A 330 -10.71 7.72 -21.94
CA ARG A 330 -11.61 8.83 -21.61
C ARG A 330 -10.89 9.94 -20.84
N LEU A 331 -10.09 9.60 -19.84
CA LEU A 331 -9.34 10.58 -19.04
C LEU A 331 -8.30 11.33 -19.88
N LYS A 332 -7.63 10.66 -20.82
CA LYS A 332 -6.71 11.30 -21.78
C LYS A 332 -7.43 12.24 -22.76
N ALA A 333 -8.71 12.01 -23.04
CA ALA A 333 -9.52 12.96 -23.80
C ALA A 333 -9.88 14.18 -22.95
N TYR A 334 -10.29 13.96 -21.69
CA TYR A 334 -10.65 15.04 -20.77
C TYR A 334 -9.45 15.93 -20.39
N SER A 335 -8.24 15.37 -20.28
CA SER A 335 -7.03 16.13 -19.92
C SER A 335 -6.62 17.17 -20.98
N LYS A 336 -7.14 17.03 -22.21
CA LYS A 336 -6.92 17.97 -23.33
C LYS A 336 -7.90 19.15 -23.34
N LEU A 337 -8.93 19.16 -22.50
CA LEU A 337 -9.86 20.27 -22.39
C LEU A 337 -9.17 21.51 -21.76
N PRO A 338 -9.70 22.74 -21.98
CA PRO A 338 -9.12 23.94 -21.40
C PRO A 338 -9.08 23.92 -19.86
N ARG A 339 -7.88 23.81 -19.28
CA ARG A 339 -7.68 23.63 -17.82
C ARG A 339 -8.37 24.66 -16.93
N ASN A 340 -8.37 25.93 -17.35
CA ASN A 340 -8.95 27.01 -16.56
C ASN A 340 -10.49 26.90 -16.54
N ALA A 341 -11.10 26.51 -17.66
CA ALA A 341 -12.54 26.26 -17.72
C ALA A 341 -12.91 25.12 -16.75
N LEU A 342 -12.20 23.99 -16.78
CA LEU A 342 -12.45 22.87 -15.87
C LEU A 342 -12.33 23.26 -14.39
N ARG A 343 -11.28 23.99 -14.03
CA ARG A 343 -11.05 24.46 -12.64
C ARG A 343 -12.17 25.41 -12.18
N ILE A 344 -12.53 26.40 -13.00
CA ILE A 344 -13.57 27.37 -12.67
C ILE A 344 -14.94 26.68 -12.57
N SER A 345 -15.27 25.78 -13.50
CA SER A 345 -16.52 25.01 -13.44
C SER A 345 -16.62 24.18 -12.15
N LYS A 346 -15.54 23.47 -11.77
CA LYS A 346 -15.50 22.76 -10.48
C LYS A 346 -15.72 23.71 -9.31
N GLN A 347 -15.05 24.86 -9.31
CA GLN A 347 -15.18 25.85 -8.25
C GLN A 347 -16.63 26.34 -8.10
N MET A 348 -17.32 26.63 -9.20
CA MET A 348 -18.73 27.05 -9.19
C MET A 348 -19.65 25.97 -8.61
N ILE A 349 -19.37 24.69 -8.89
CA ILE A 349 -20.15 23.56 -8.37
C ILE A 349 -19.86 23.31 -6.88
N ARG A 350 -18.62 23.47 -6.42
CA ARG A 350 -18.17 22.98 -5.10
C ARG A 350 -18.16 24.07 -4.02
N ASN A 351 -17.96 25.34 -4.37
CA ASN A 351 -17.74 26.39 -3.38
C ASN A 351 -18.92 26.62 -2.43
N HIS A 352 -20.16 26.41 -2.89
CA HIS A 352 -21.34 26.69 -2.08
C HIS A 352 -21.58 25.67 -0.94
N GLU A 353 -20.96 24.48 -0.99
CA GLU A 353 -21.06 23.48 0.10
C GLU A 353 -19.79 23.41 0.95
N LYS A 354 -18.74 24.12 0.57
CA LYS A 354 -17.38 23.91 1.08
C LYS A 354 -17.28 24.12 2.60
N GLU A 355 -17.81 25.23 3.10
CA GLU A 355 -17.85 25.54 4.53
C GLU A 355 -18.65 24.51 5.32
N LYS A 356 -19.81 24.11 4.79
CA LYS A 356 -20.67 23.10 5.40
C LYS A 356 -19.97 21.75 5.50
N LEU A 357 -19.28 21.31 4.45
CA LEU A 357 -18.52 20.06 4.44
C LEU A 357 -17.38 20.07 5.48
N HIS A 358 -16.66 21.19 5.61
CA HIS A 358 -15.64 21.33 6.65
C HIS A 358 -16.23 21.25 8.07
N ALA A 359 -17.39 21.88 8.31
CA ALA A 359 -18.08 21.79 9.60
C ALA A 359 -18.54 20.34 9.91
N ILE A 360 -19.09 19.63 8.93
CA ILE A 360 -19.50 18.23 9.10
C ILE A 360 -18.28 17.34 9.37
N ASN A 361 -17.20 17.51 8.60
CA ASN A 361 -15.95 16.76 8.79
C ASN A 361 -15.38 16.96 10.21
N ALA A 362 -15.40 18.19 10.71
CA ALA A 362 -14.95 18.51 12.06
C ALA A 362 -15.81 17.80 13.12
N GLU A 363 -17.14 17.81 12.96
CA GLU A 363 -18.06 17.17 13.90
C GLU A 363 -17.94 15.63 13.86
N GLU A 364 -17.91 15.02 12.68
CA GLU A 364 -17.69 13.58 12.53
C GLU A 364 -16.36 13.15 13.16
N SER A 365 -15.28 13.91 12.93
CA SER A 365 -13.96 13.61 13.52
C SER A 365 -13.97 13.68 15.04
N ARG A 366 -14.69 14.66 15.62
CA ARG A 366 -14.86 14.82 17.06
C ARG A 366 -15.63 13.64 17.67
N ILE A 367 -16.76 13.25 17.07
CA ILE A 367 -17.55 12.10 17.53
C ILE A 367 -16.73 10.81 17.41
N LEU A 368 -15.98 10.64 16.31
CA LEU A 368 -15.18 9.44 16.11
C LEU A 368 -14.03 9.33 17.12
N GLN A 369 -13.45 10.46 17.55
CA GLN A 369 -12.49 10.51 18.66
C GLN A 369 -13.07 9.90 19.94
N GLU A 370 -14.32 10.22 20.28
CA GLU A 370 -15.01 9.65 21.44
C GLU A 370 -15.30 8.15 21.24
N ARG A 371 -15.63 7.74 20.01
CA ARG A 371 -15.94 6.34 19.68
C ARG A 371 -14.73 5.41 19.71
N TRP A 372 -13.56 5.86 19.29
CA TRP A 372 -12.34 5.06 19.40
C TRP A 372 -11.95 4.74 20.85
N GLN A 373 -12.45 5.51 21.81
CA GLN A 373 -12.23 5.29 23.24
C GLN A 373 -13.30 4.40 23.89
N SER A 374 -14.29 3.95 23.12
CA SER A 374 -15.42 3.16 23.64
C SER A 374 -15.13 1.67 23.72
N ASP A 375 -15.76 1.02 24.70
CA ASP A 375 -15.69 -0.44 24.85
C ASP A 375 -16.17 -1.18 23.59
N GLU A 376 -17.21 -0.68 22.93
CA GLU A 376 -17.74 -1.26 21.70
C GLU A 376 -16.67 -1.30 20.60
N CYS A 377 -15.99 -0.17 20.36
CA CYS A 377 -14.95 -0.05 19.35
C CYS A 377 -13.73 -0.90 19.71
N MET A 378 -13.26 -0.82 20.96
CA MET A 378 -12.10 -1.59 21.43
C MET A 378 -12.35 -3.10 21.28
N ASN A 379 -13.50 -3.59 21.75
CA ASN A 379 -13.87 -5.00 21.65
C ASN A 379 -13.99 -5.46 20.20
N ALA A 380 -14.62 -4.65 19.33
CA ALA A 380 -14.78 -4.99 17.92
C ALA A 380 -13.43 -5.09 17.18
N ILE A 381 -12.50 -4.16 17.44
CA ILE A 381 -11.16 -4.16 16.86
C ILE A 381 -10.36 -5.37 17.35
N MET A 382 -10.38 -5.69 18.65
CA MET A 382 -9.70 -6.88 19.19
C MET A 382 -10.26 -8.18 18.58
N ASN A 383 -11.58 -8.26 18.41
CA ASN A 383 -12.23 -9.40 17.75
C ASN A 383 -11.83 -9.54 16.29
N PHE A 384 -11.68 -8.43 15.56
CA PHE A 384 -11.21 -8.45 14.18
C PHE A 384 -9.77 -8.96 14.06
N LEU A 385 -8.87 -8.43 14.90
CA LEU A 385 -7.45 -8.80 14.89
C LEU A 385 -7.23 -10.26 15.27
N SER A 386 -7.97 -10.76 16.27
CA SER A 386 -7.88 -12.17 16.70
C SER A 386 -8.39 -13.15 15.63
N ARG A 387 -9.42 -12.80 14.86
CA ARG A 387 -9.88 -13.62 13.72
C ARG A 387 -8.83 -13.66 12.61
N LYS A 388 -8.18 -12.54 12.33
CA LYS A 388 -7.14 -12.45 11.30
C LYS A 388 -5.88 -13.24 11.66
N ALA A 389 -5.51 -13.32 12.94
CA ALA A 389 -4.38 -14.13 13.38
C ALA A 389 -4.60 -15.65 13.28
N LYS A 390 -5.85 -16.10 13.11
CA LYS A 390 -6.23 -17.51 12.94
C LYS A 390 -6.29 -17.97 11.48
N LEU A 391 -6.19 -17.03 10.54
CA LEU A 391 -6.14 -17.26 9.08
C LEU A 391 -4.70 -17.14 8.60
#